data_AF-A0A7I7K4T9-F1
#
_entry.id   AF-A0A7I7K4T9-F1
#
_cell.length_a   1.000
_cell.length_b   1.000
_cell.length_c   1.000
_cell.angle_alpha   90.00
_cell.angle_beta   90.00
_cell.angle_gamma   90.00
#
_symmetry.space_group_name_H-M   'P 1'
#
loop_
_entity.id
_entity.type
_entity.pdbx_description
1 polymer ?
#
loop_
_entity_poly.entity_id
_entity_poly.type
_entity_poly.pdbx_seq_one_letter_code
_entity_poly.pdbx_strand_id
1 'polypeptide(L)'
;MWIGAALSALIVAGCAQTVPGTAQREDANADSGRSYGYVDDSCGLLDDSTVKETLGADELARPYSGAVCQYVLSRGAAPALIDVTFSWFATGTLARERTLAERRGGVVTDIVVERRPAFTARRDVTGAACSATAAAGSGVVSWWVQYRGRDAGEPCVAAEKLLTATLRSDM
;
A
#
# COMPACT_ATOMS: atom_id res chain seq x y z
N MET A 1 5.25 -22.62 70.32
CA MET A 1 4.43 -22.34 69.12
C MET A 1 5.22 -21.34 68.29
N TRP A 2 5.83 -21.78 67.18
CA TRP A 2 6.70 -20.96 66.33
C TRP A 2 5.91 -20.58 65.07
N ILE A 3 5.74 -19.28 64.80
CA ILE A 3 5.12 -18.80 63.56
C ILE A 3 6.23 -18.21 62.71
N GLY A 4 6.61 -18.92 61.64
CA GLY A 4 7.53 -18.42 60.63
C GLY A 4 6.78 -17.59 59.59
N ALA A 5 7.21 -16.35 59.37
CA ALA A 5 6.70 -15.50 58.30
C ALA A 5 7.42 -15.82 56.98
N ALA A 6 6.67 -16.20 55.95
CA ALA A 6 7.19 -16.42 54.60
C ALA A 6 7.07 -15.12 53.78
N LEU A 7 8.20 -14.58 53.31
CA LEU A 7 8.24 -13.52 52.30
C LEU A 7 8.17 -14.14 50.90
N SER A 8 7.12 -13.84 50.15
CA SER A 8 6.99 -14.21 48.74
C SER A 8 7.54 -13.09 47.86
N ALA A 9 8.70 -13.30 47.24
CA ALA A 9 9.23 -12.40 46.21
C ALA A 9 8.57 -12.72 44.85
N LEU A 10 7.78 -11.79 44.32
CA LEU A 10 7.21 -11.85 42.97
C LEU A 10 8.27 -11.42 41.95
N ILE A 11 8.80 -12.37 41.19
CA ILE A 11 9.71 -12.11 40.07
C ILE A 11 8.85 -11.95 38.81
N VAL A 12 8.68 -10.72 38.32
CA VAL A 12 8.01 -10.47 37.04
C VAL A 12 9.02 -10.77 35.93
N ALA A 13 8.92 -11.96 35.32
CA ALA A 13 9.70 -12.29 34.13
C ALA A 13 9.09 -11.57 32.91
N GLY A 14 9.74 -10.50 32.45
CA GLY A 14 9.42 -9.85 31.19
C GLY A 14 10.03 -10.60 30.01
N CYS A 15 9.21 -11.14 29.11
CA CYS A 15 9.66 -11.74 27.86
C CYS A 15 10.14 -10.64 26.90
N ALA A 16 11.41 -10.28 26.94
CA ALA A 16 12.04 -9.51 25.87
C ALA A 16 12.46 -10.48 24.75
N GLN A 17 11.73 -10.48 23.63
CA GLN A 17 12.15 -11.20 22.42
C GLN A 17 12.93 -10.25 21.53
N THR A 18 14.22 -10.51 21.34
CA THR A 18 15.03 -9.86 20.30
C THR A 18 14.80 -10.59 19.00
N VAL A 19 14.23 -9.91 18.00
CA VAL A 19 14.15 -10.42 16.63
C VAL A 19 15.50 -10.14 15.96
N PRO A 20 16.29 -11.17 15.62
CA PRO A 20 17.51 -10.96 14.86
C PRO A 20 17.12 -10.48 13.46
N GLY A 21 17.63 -9.31 13.06
CA GLY A 21 17.49 -8.78 11.72
C GLY A 21 18.82 -8.20 11.27
N THR A 22 19.30 -8.62 10.11
CA THR A 22 20.47 -8.02 9.46
C THR A 22 20.01 -6.78 8.69
N ALA A 23 20.60 -5.62 9.02
CA ALA A 23 20.36 -4.41 8.25
C ALA A 23 20.94 -4.59 6.84
N GLN A 24 20.07 -4.64 5.83
CA GLN A 24 20.49 -4.67 4.43
C GLN A 24 20.56 -3.25 3.89
N ARG A 25 21.62 -2.94 3.14
CA ARG A 25 21.76 -1.64 2.46
C ARG A 25 20.58 -1.46 1.51
N GLU A 26 20.06 -0.24 1.40
CA GLU A 26 19.15 0.07 0.30
C GLU A 26 19.93 -0.13 -1.00
N ASP A 27 19.40 -0.94 -1.91
CA ASP A 27 20.04 -1.16 -3.20
C ASP A 27 19.92 0.13 -4.01
N ALA A 28 20.98 0.95 -3.99
CA ALA A 28 21.11 2.15 -4.82
C ALA A 28 21.04 1.85 -6.33
N ASN A 29 20.99 0.56 -6.69
CA ASN A 29 20.94 0.03 -8.03
C ASN A 29 19.72 -0.89 -8.24
N ALA A 30 18.60 -0.63 -7.55
CA ALA A 30 17.29 -1.13 -7.96
C ALA A 30 17.06 -0.71 -9.42
N ASP A 31 17.34 -1.67 -10.29
CA ASP A 31 17.42 -1.63 -11.74
C ASP A 31 16.78 -0.38 -12.38
N SER A 32 17.63 0.54 -12.84
CA SER A 32 17.21 1.77 -13.50
C SER A 32 16.42 1.55 -14.80
N GLY A 33 16.28 0.28 -15.25
CA GLY A 33 15.50 -0.12 -16.43
C GLY A 33 14.17 -0.83 -16.13
N ARG A 34 13.80 -1.08 -14.88
CA ARG A 34 12.54 -1.80 -14.57
C ARG A 34 11.32 -0.92 -14.86
N SER A 35 10.41 -1.48 -15.64
CA SER A 35 9.13 -0.87 -15.97
C SER A 35 8.04 -1.49 -15.09
N TYR A 36 7.31 -0.64 -14.37
CA TYR A 36 6.06 -1.02 -13.69
C TYR A 36 4.83 -0.73 -14.57
N GLY A 37 5.04 -0.35 -15.83
CA GLY A 37 3.96 -0.18 -16.80
C GLY A 37 3.27 -1.51 -17.12
N TYR A 38 2.28 -1.46 -18.01
CA TYR A 38 1.56 -2.66 -18.43
C TYR A 38 2.44 -3.63 -19.22
N VAL A 39 2.62 -4.84 -18.68
CA VAL A 39 3.39 -5.95 -19.27
C VAL A 39 2.68 -7.26 -18.93
N ASP A 40 2.61 -8.19 -19.88
CA ASP A 40 2.03 -9.54 -19.68
C ASP A 40 0.65 -9.54 -19.01
N ASP A 41 -0.24 -8.63 -19.45
CA ASP A 41 -1.59 -8.46 -18.91
C ASP A 41 -1.66 -8.09 -17.40
N SER A 42 -0.58 -7.51 -16.88
CA SER A 42 -0.45 -7.06 -15.51
C SER A 42 -0.16 -5.56 -15.42
N CYS A 43 -0.59 -4.91 -14.34
CA CYS A 43 -0.24 -3.52 -14.05
C CYS A 43 0.51 -3.46 -12.72
N GLY A 44 1.66 -2.78 -12.71
CA GLY A 44 2.50 -2.77 -11.51
C GLY A 44 2.89 -4.18 -11.08
N LEU A 45 3.10 -5.09 -12.05
CA LEU A 45 3.45 -6.49 -11.85
C LEU A 45 2.39 -7.32 -11.11
N LEU A 46 1.15 -6.81 -11.01
CA LEU A 46 0.02 -7.52 -10.41
C LEU A 46 -0.98 -7.93 -11.49
N ASP A 47 -1.31 -9.21 -11.52
CA ASP A 47 -2.45 -9.73 -12.27
C ASP A 47 -3.79 -9.34 -11.60
N ASP A 48 -4.88 -9.50 -12.34
CA ASP A 48 -6.22 -9.15 -11.85
C ASP A 48 -6.67 -9.97 -10.64
N SER A 49 -6.31 -11.25 -10.57
CA SER A 49 -6.62 -12.07 -9.39
C SER A 49 -5.95 -11.52 -8.14
N THR A 50 -4.68 -11.14 -8.22
CA THR A 50 -3.94 -10.55 -7.10
C THR A 50 -4.57 -9.22 -6.64
N VAL A 51 -4.96 -8.34 -7.57
CA VAL A 51 -5.66 -7.08 -7.23
C VAL A 51 -7.01 -7.36 -6.57
N LYS A 52 -7.79 -8.30 -7.14
CA LYS A 52 -9.11 -8.69 -6.64
C LYS A 52 -9.04 -9.29 -5.23
N GLU A 53 -8.12 -10.22 -5.00
CA GLU A 53 -7.89 -10.86 -3.70
C GLU A 53 -7.38 -9.87 -2.65
N THR A 54 -6.44 -9.01 -3.01
CA THR A 54 -5.89 -7.98 -2.12
C THR A 54 -6.99 -7.06 -1.56
N LEU A 55 -7.99 -6.77 -2.39
CA LEU A 55 -9.13 -5.93 -2.03
C LEU A 55 -10.35 -6.71 -1.51
N GLY A 56 -10.31 -8.04 -1.48
CA GLY A 56 -11.44 -8.88 -1.08
C GLY A 56 -12.70 -8.54 -1.88
N ALA A 57 -12.57 -8.47 -3.20
CA ALA A 57 -13.67 -8.25 -4.13
C ALA A 57 -14.13 -9.57 -4.77
N ASP A 58 -15.40 -9.64 -5.16
CA ASP A 58 -15.99 -10.81 -5.82
C ASP A 58 -15.74 -10.76 -7.34
N GLU A 59 -15.96 -9.58 -7.92
CA GLU A 59 -15.79 -9.29 -9.35
C GLU A 59 -14.82 -8.14 -9.57
N LEU A 60 -14.12 -8.19 -10.70
CA LEU A 60 -13.19 -7.15 -11.16
C LEU A 60 -13.34 -6.96 -12.67
N ALA A 61 -13.47 -5.70 -13.08
CA ALA A 61 -13.34 -5.30 -14.47
C ALA A 61 -12.20 -4.27 -14.60
N ARG A 62 -11.31 -4.47 -15.58
CA ARG A 62 -10.21 -3.55 -15.91
C ARG A 62 -10.48 -2.84 -17.25
N PRO A 63 -11.31 -1.78 -17.29
CA PRO A 63 -11.72 -1.12 -18.54
C PRO A 63 -10.57 -0.41 -19.28
N TYR A 64 -9.46 -0.13 -18.61
CA TYR A 64 -8.29 0.53 -19.21
C TYR A 64 -6.98 -0.02 -18.64
N SER A 65 -6.02 -0.27 -19.52
CA SER A 65 -4.67 -0.73 -19.18
C SER A 65 -3.60 0.00 -19.99
N GLY A 66 -2.42 0.22 -19.39
CA GLY A 66 -1.32 1.00 -19.96
C GLY A 66 -0.35 1.50 -18.89
N ALA A 67 0.20 2.71 -19.06
CA ALA A 67 0.96 3.39 -17.99
C ALA A 67 0.07 3.75 -16.78
N VAL A 68 -1.23 3.84 -17.02
CA VAL A 68 -2.28 3.95 -16.01
C VAL A 68 -3.23 2.78 -16.23
N CYS A 69 -3.66 2.13 -15.16
CA CYS A 69 -4.71 1.11 -15.23
C CYS A 69 -5.88 1.51 -14.36
N GLN A 70 -7.09 1.24 -14.85
CA GLN A 70 -8.31 1.52 -14.11
C GLN A 70 -9.03 0.22 -13.85
N TYR A 71 -9.53 0.08 -12.62
CA TYR A 71 -10.30 -1.07 -12.18
C TYR A 71 -11.61 -0.60 -11.55
N VAL A 72 -12.65 -1.37 -11.79
CA VAL A 72 -13.92 -1.28 -11.08
C VAL A 72 -14.17 -2.65 -10.48
N LEU A 73 -14.24 -2.71 -9.15
CA LEU A 73 -14.50 -3.94 -8.41
C LEU A 73 -15.82 -3.84 -7.66
N SER A 74 -16.41 -4.98 -7.34
CA SER A 74 -17.59 -5.06 -6.47
C SER A 74 -17.39 -6.08 -5.35
N ARG A 75 -18.03 -5.80 -4.20
CA ARG A 75 -18.08 -6.70 -3.05
C ARG A 75 -19.53 -6.88 -2.57
N GLY A 76 -19.91 -8.11 -2.28
CA GLY A 76 -21.18 -8.50 -1.67
C GLY A 76 -22.40 -8.37 -2.58
N ALA A 77 -23.57 -8.67 -2.01
CA ALA A 77 -24.84 -8.75 -2.73
C ALA A 77 -25.50 -7.39 -3.05
N ALA A 78 -25.08 -6.30 -2.39
CA ALA A 78 -25.43 -4.93 -2.74
C ALA A 78 -24.13 -4.22 -3.16
N PRO A 79 -24.04 -3.60 -4.34
CA PRO A 79 -22.75 -3.29 -4.95
C PRO A 79 -21.98 -2.23 -4.16
N ALA A 80 -21.14 -2.69 -3.23
CA ALA A 80 -20.06 -1.89 -2.66
C ALA A 80 -18.97 -1.81 -3.73
N LEU A 81 -19.05 -0.75 -4.56
CA LEU A 81 -18.11 -0.55 -5.66
C LEU A 81 -16.80 0.05 -5.15
N ILE A 82 -15.71 -0.45 -5.71
CA ILE A 82 -14.35 0.01 -5.45
C ILE A 82 -13.79 0.50 -6.78
N ASP A 83 -13.44 1.77 -6.87
CA ASP A 83 -12.65 2.28 -7.97
C ASP A 83 -11.18 2.23 -7.59
N VAL A 84 -10.36 1.74 -8.51
CA VAL A 84 -8.91 1.67 -8.30
C VAL A 84 -8.20 2.22 -9.53
N THR A 85 -7.15 2.98 -9.31
CA THR A 85 -6.25 3.44 -10.36
C THR A 85 -4.81 3.11 -9.99
N PHE A 86 -4.14 2.37 -10.85
CA PHE A 86 -2.69 2.24 -10.83
C PHE A 86 -2.07 3.28 -11.78
N SER A 87 -0.93 3.84 -11.41
CA SER A 87 -0.12 4.68 -12.31
C SER A 87 1.37 4.44 -12.11
N TRP A 88 2.10 4.37 -13.23
CA TRP A 88 3.55 4.38 -13.27
C TRP A 88 4.05 5.60 -14.05
N PHE A 89 4.90 6.41 -13.42
CA PHE A 89 5.58 7.53 -14.09
C PHE A 89 7.08 7.25 -14.11
N ALA A 90 7.57 6.76 -15.24
CA ALA A 90 8.96 6.29 -15.41
C ALA A 90 10.05 7.33 -15.12
N THR A 91 9.71 8.62 -15.21
CA THR A 91 10.63 9.74 -14.91
C THR A 91 10.08 10.67 -13.83
N GLY A 92 9.05 10.22 -13.10
CA GLY A 92 8.46 10.98 -12.00
C GLY A 92 9.31 10.92 -10.74
N THR A 93 9.13 11.89 -9.84
CA THR A 93 9.82 11.92 -8.55
C THR A 93 8.82 11.93 -7.41
N LEU A 94 9.15 11.25 -6.31
CA LEU A 94 8.26 11.14 -5.15
C LEU A 94 7.89 12.53 -4.58
N ALA A 95 8.88 13.44 -4.53
CA ALA A 95 8.68 14.81 -4.08
C ALA A 95 7.68 15.60 -4.95
N ARG A 96 7.73 15.42 -6.29
CA ARG A 96 6.79 16.06 -7.21
C ARG A 96 5.37 15.54 -6.98
N GLU A 97 5.20 14.22 -6.87
CA GLU A 97 3.87 13.62 -6.66
C GLU A 97 3.29 14.01 -5.29
N ARG A 98 4.12 14.08 -4.25
CA ARG A 98 3.73 14.60 -2.94
C ARG A 98 3.18 16.02 -3.03
N THR A 99 3.95 16.92 -3.65
CA THR A 99 3.55 18.32 -3.83
C THR A 99 2.25 18.43 -4.64
N LEU A 100 2.06 17.55 -5.64
CA LEU A 100 0.84 17.51 -6.43
C LEU A 100 -0.37 17.07 -5.59
N ALA A 101 -0.20 16.07 -4.71
CA ALA A 101 -1.26 15.61 -3.81
C ALA A 101 -1.69 16.72 -2.83
N GLU A 102 -0.73 17.42 -2.23
CA GLU A 102 -0.97 18.56 -1.33
C GLU A 102 -1.71 19.69 -2.06
N ARG A 103 -1.26 20.09 -3.26
CA ARG A 103 -1.94 21.13 -4.07
C ARG A 103 -3.35 20.75 -4.48
N ARG A 104 -3.68 19.47 -4.55
CA ARG A 104 -5.04 18.97 -4.82
C ARG A 104 -5.90 18.86 -3.55
N GLY A 105 -5.37 19.26 -2.39
CA GLY A 105 -6.06 19.22 -1.10
C GLY A 105 -6.03 17.85 -0.44
N GLY A 106 -5.09 16.98 -0.79
CA GLY A 106 -4.88 15.70 -0.11
C GLY A 106 -4.19 15.90 1.24
N VAL A 107 -4.64 15.16 2.26
CA VAL A 107 -3.94 15.04 3.54
C VAL A 107 -2.84 14.00 3.38
N VAL A 108 -1.58 14.45 3.34
CA VAL A 108 -0.43 13.59 3.08
C VAL A 108 0.19 13.07 4.37
N THR A 109 0.52 11.79 4.41
CA THR A 109 1.24 11.14 5.51
C THR A 109 2.44 10.37 4.96
N ASP A 110 3.64 10.69 5.44
CA ASP A 110 4.86 9.96 5.10
C ASP A 110 4.87 8.57 5.73
N ILE A 111 5.24 7.57 4.94
CA ILE A 111 5.34 6.17 5.35
C ILE A 111 6.58 5.52 4.71
N VAL A 112 6.87 4.28 5.09
CA VAL A 112 7.91 3.47 4.45
C VAL A 112 7.27 2.14 4.05
N VAL A 113 7.39 1.76 2.78
CA VAL A 113 6.85 0.51 2.24
C VAL A 113 7.98 -0.26 1.58
N GLU A 114 8.18 -1.52 1.97
CA GLU A 114 9.24 -2.38 1.43
C GLU A 114 10.64 -1.70 1.44
N ARG A 115 10.94 -0.99 2.53
CA ARG A 115 12.18 -0.20 2.76
C ARG A 115 12.37 1.02 1.83
N ARG A 116 11.33 1.43 1.10
CA ARG A 116 11.36 2.59 0.19
C ARG A 116 10.58 3.77 0.78
N PRO A 117 11.04 5.02 0.58
CA PRO A 117 10.26 6.20 0.90
C PRO A 117 8.92 6.19 0.15
N ALA A 118 7.83 6.44 0.88
CA ALA A 118 6.50 6.46 0.35
C ALA A 118 5.61 7.47 1.08
N PHE A 119 4.44 7.77 0.54
CA PHE A 119 3.42 8.54 1.25
C PHE A 119 2.02 8.03 0.91
N THR A 120 1.09 8.24 1.84
CA THR A 120 -0.34 8.16 1.55
C THR A 120 -0.92 9.56 1.38
N ALA A 121 -1.95 9.71 0.55
CA ALA A 121 -2.68 10.97 0.40
C ALA A 121 -4.19 10.72 0.41
N ARG A 122 -4.86 11.10 1.50
CA ARG A 122 -6.32 10.96 1.66
C ARG A 122 -7.05 12.18 1.12
N ARG A 123 -8.12 11.96 0.36
CA ARG A 123 -8.95 13.04 -0.19
C ARG A 123 -10.38 12.57 -0.46
N ASP A 124 -11.27 12.84 0.49
CA ASP A 124 -12.64 12.30 0.48
C ASP A 124 -13.63 13.26 -0.20
N VAL A 125 -13.63 13.35 -1.54
CA VAL A 125 -14.54 14.28 -2.29
C VAL A 125 -15.85 13.63 -2.71
N THR A 126 -15.80 12.50 -3.42
CA THR A 126 -16.99 11.78 -3.91
C THR A 126 -17.19 10.44 -3.18
N GLY A 127 -16.41 10.19 -2.13
CA GLY A 127 -16.35 8.96 -1.36
C GLY A 127 -15.05 8.91 -0.55
N ALA A 128 -14.88 7.89 0.30
CA ALA A 128 -13.63 7.68 1.01
C ALA A 128 -12.56 7.26 -0.01
N ALA A 129 -11.50 8.05 -0.15
CA ALA A 129 -10.48 7.82 -1.17
C ALA A 129 -9.06 8.17 -0.69
N CYS A 130 -8.11 7.36 -1.10
CA CYS A 130 -6.71 7.53 -0.74
C CYS A 130 -5.78 6.95 -1.79
N SER A 131 -4.62 7.57 -1.97
CA SER A 131 -3.51 6.96 -2.70
C SER A 131 -2.37 6.55 -1.78
N ALA A 132 -1.60 5.56 -2.21
CA ALA A 132 -0.28 5.23 -1.69
C ALA A 132 0.72 5.30 -2.86
N THR A 133 1.81 6.05 -2.67
CA THR A 133 2.80 6.35 -3.71
C THR A 133 4.20 6.10 -3.18
N ALA A 134 5.05 5.40 -3.93
CA ALA A 134 6.44 5.15 -3.57
C ALA A 134 7.40 5.46 -4.70
N ALA A 135 8.66 5.72 -4.33
CA ALA A 135 9.77 5.69 -5.26
C ALA A 135 9.99 4.25 -5.76
N ALA A 136 10.23 4.10 -7.05
CA ALA A 136 10.44 2.80 -7.66
C ALA A 136 11.42 2.94 -8.84
N GLY A 137 12.67 2.50 -8.65
CA GLY A 137 13.74 2.70 -9.63
C GLY A 137 13.91 4.17 -10.00
N SER A 138 13.84 4.48 -11.30
CA SER A 138 13.94 5.83 -11.85
C SER A 138 12.65 6.65 -11.79
N GLY A 139 11.54 6.04 -11.36
CA GLY A 139 10.21 6.65 -11.39
C GLY A 139 9.44 6.51 -10.09
N VAL A 140 8.12 6.61 -10.21
CA VAL A 140 7.17 6.50 -9.09
C VAL A 140 5.97 5.64 -9.48
N VAL A 141 5.60 4.75 -8.57
CA VAL A 141 4.37 3.96 -8.65
C VAL A 141 3.34 4.52 -7.68
N SER A 142 2.07 4.53 -8.08
CA SER A 142 0.97 4.92 -7.21
C SER A 142 -0.24 4.02 -7.41
N TRP A 143 -0.88 3.67 -6.30
CA TRP A 143 -2.20 3.09 -6.27
C TRP A 143 -3.15 4.08 -5.62
N TRP A 144 -4.29 4.35 -6.25
CA TRP A 144 -5.40 5.12 -5.68
C TRP A 144 -6.61 4.22 -5.55
N VAL A 145 -7.27 4.26 -4.40
CA VAL A 145 -8.45 3.46 -4.09
C VAL A 145 -9.55 4.39 -3.60
N GLN A 146 -10.75 4.23 -4.13
CA GLN A 146 -11.96 4.89 -3.66
C GLN A 146 -13.07 3.89 -3.45
N TYR A 147 -13.76 4.04 -2.32
CA TYR A 147 -15.00 3.33 -2.06
C TYR A 147 -16.23 4.20 -2.39
N ARG A 148 -17.15 3.66 -3.20
CA ARG A 148 -18.45 4.27 -3.49
C ARG A 148 -19.48 3.80 -2.45
N GLY A 149 -19.50 4.44 -1.28
CA GLY A 149 -20.45 4.12 -0.21
C GLY A 149 -19.96 4.55 1.17
N ARG A 150 -20.86 4.58 2.16
CA ARG A 150 -20.50 4.74 3.57
C ARG A 150 -20.09 3.37 4.13
N ASP A 151 -19.04 3.32 4.95
CA ASP A 151 -18.57 2.13 5.68
C ASP A 151 -18.01 0.95 4.85
N ALA A 152 -17.23 1.24 3.81
CA ALA A 152 -16.65 0.21 2.91
C ALA A 152 -15.19 -0.21 3.23
N GLY A 153 -14.59 0.38 4.28
CA GLY A 153 -13.22 0.13 4.72
C GLY A 153 -12.32 1.37 4.66
N GLU A 154 -11.04 1.20 5.00
CA GLU A 154 -10.04 2.27 4.98
C GLU A 154 -9.25 2.28 3.66
N PRO A 155 -9.43 3.30 2.80
CA PRO A 155 -8.84 3.30 1.45
C PRO A 155 -7.32 3.43 1.46
N CYS A 156 -6.72 4.08 2.47
CA CYS A 156 -5.26 4.18 2.56
C CYS A 156 -4.62 2.81 2.83
N VAL A 157 -5.24 2.01 3.69
CA VAL A 157 -4.78 0.63 3.98
C VAL A 157 -4.86 -0.22 2.72
N ALA A 158 -5.94 -0.09 1.94
CA ALA A 158 -6.11 -0.80 0.68
C ALA A 158 -5.05 -0.39 -0.37
N ALA A 159 -4.83 0.91 -0.54
CA ALA A 159 -3.81 1.43 -1.44
C ALA A 159 -2.40 0.99 -1.04
N GLU A 160 -2.08 1.00 0.25
CA GLU A 160 -0.79 0.54 0.77
C GLU A 160 -0.57 -0.96 0.57
N LYS A 161 -1.60 -1.79 0.73
CA LYS A 161 -1.51 -3.24 0.43
C LYS A 161 -1.18 -3.51 -1.04
N LEU A 162 -1.85 -2.82 -1.97
CA LEU A 162 -1.57 -2.94 -3.40
C LEU A 162 -0.14 -2.46 -3.73
N LEU A 163 0.27 -1.32 -3.15
CA LEU A 163 1.63 -0.81 -3.30
C LEU A 163 2.68 -1.79 -2.76
N THR A 164 2.42 -2.39 -1.59
CA THR A 164 3.28 -3.41 -1.00
C THR A 164 3.39 -4.63 -1.90
N ALA A 165 2.27 -5.13 -2.43
CA ALA A 165 2.27 -6.24 -3.37
C ALA A 165 3.10 -5.93 -4.62
N THR A 166 2.89 -4.75 -5.24
CA THR A 166 3.68 -4.29 -6.40
C THR A 166 5.19 -4.26 -6.10
N LEU A 167 5.59 -3.67 -4.97
CA LEU A 167 7.00 -3.55 -4.62
C LEU A 167 7.65 -4.88 -4.22
N ARG A 168 6.85 -5.86 -3.76
CA ARG A 168 7.33 -7.23 -3.50
C ARG A 168 7.52 -8.04 -4.77
N SER A 169 6.63 -7.87 -5.76
CA SER A 169 6.76 -8.53 -7.06
C SER A 169 7.98 -8.06 -7.86
N ASP A 170 8.63 -6.99 -7.45
CA ASP A 170 9.85 -6.43 -8.04
C ASP A 170 11.15 -7.03 -7.47
N MET A 171 11.10 -7.68 -6.31
CA MET A 171 12.26 -8.27 -5.63
C MET A 171 12.56 -9.68 -6.13
#